data_AF-A0A3N1SIL3-F1
#
_entry.id   AF-A0A3N1SIL3-F1
#
_cell.length_a   1.000
_cell.length_b   1.000
_cell.length_c   1.000
_cell.angle_alpha   90.00
_cell.angle_beta   90.00
_cell.angle_gamma   90.00
#
_symmetry.space_group_name_H-M   'P 1'
#
loop_
_entity.id
_entity.type
_entity.pdbx_description
1 polymer ?
#
loop_
_entity_poly.entity_id
_entity_poly.type
_entity_poly.pdbx_seq_one_letter_code
_entity_poly.pdbx_strand_id
1 'polypeptide(L)' 'MEAHTGDRLVTHGRTVGQHDRVAEIVEVLGDGGTPPYRVRFDDGHEHLLAPGPDSVVRHDEAPRAPGP' A
#
# COMPACT_ATOMS: atom_id res chain seq x y z
N MET A 1 -7.42 -8.23 -4.39
CA MET A 1 -6.27 -7.44 -3.92
C MET A 1 -5.99 -7.95 -2.53
N GLU A 2 -4.83 -8.56 -2.34
CA GLU A 2 -4.35 -9.07 -1.06
C GLU A 2 -3.15 -8.23 -0.65
N ALA A 3 -3.07 -7.86 0.62
CA ALA A 3 -1.98 -7.08 1.19
C ALA A 3 -1.52 -7.68 2.51
N HIS A 4 -0.26 -7.43 2.85
CA HIS A 4 0.37 -7.76 4.11
C HIS A 4 0.99 -6.51 4.74
N THR A 5 1.20 -6.59 6.06
CA THR A 5 1.97 -5.56 6.77
C THR A 5 3.38 -5.45 6.20
N GLY A 6 3.80 -4.22 5.88
CA GLY A 6 5.07 -3.90 5.22
C GLY A 6 4.94 -3.63 3.71
N ASP A 7 3.82 -3.97 3.09
CA ASP A 7 3.57 -3.66 1.68
C ASP A 7 3.32 -2.17 1.45
N ARG A 8 3.51 -1.69 0.22
CA ARG A 8 3.13 -0.32 -0.16
C ARG A 8 1.84 -0.28 -0.94
N LEU A 9 0.89 0.51 -0.48
CA LEU A 9 -0.30 0.86 -1.24
C LEU A 9 -0.02 2.11 -2.11
N VAL A 10 -0.21 1.98 -3.41
CA VAL A 10 -0.11 3.09 -4.37
C VAL A 10 -1.50 3.35 -4.92
N THR A 11 -1.99 4.58 -4.77
CA THR A 11 -3.25 5.02 -5.39
C THR A 11 -2.93 5.98 -6.52
N HIS A 12 -3.23 5.55 -7.75
CA HIS A 12 -3.05 6.36 -8.94
C HIS A 12 -4.15 7.42 -9.06
N GLY A 13 -3.75 8.69 -9.16
CA GLY A 13 -4.68 9.78 -9.42
C GLY A 13 -5.23 9.68 -10.84
N ARG A 14 -6.57 9.71 -11.02
CA ARG A 14 -7.22 9.68 -12.35
C ARG A 14 -7.02 10.97 -13.18
N THR A 15 -6.41 12.01 -12.61
CA THR A 15 -6.26 13.33 -13.23
C THR A 15 -4.80 13.68 -13.38
N VAL A 16 -4.40 14.16 -14.56
CA VAL A 16 -3.05 14.68 -14.83
C VAL A 16 -2.74 15.80 -13.83
N GLY A 17 -1.66 15.63 -13.05
CA GLY A 17 -1.25 16.57 -11.99
C GLY A 17 -1.60 16.16 -10.56
N GLN A 18 -2.39 15.10 -10.34
CA GLN A 18 -2.49 14.47 -9.02
C GLN A 18 -1.32 13.52 -8.82
N HIS A 19 -0.44 13.84 -7.87
CA HIS A 19 0.66 12.97 -7.49
C HIS A 19 0.12 11.62 -6.99
N ASP A 20 0.76 10.53 -7.43
CA ASP A 20 0.51 9.20 -6.89
C ASP A 20 0.66 9.24 -5.37
N ARG A 21 -0.36 8.75 -4.66
CA ARG A 21 -0.29 8.64 -3.21
C ARG A 21 0.27 7.27 -2.86
N VAL A 22 1.45 7.27 -2.24
CA VAL A 22 2.09 6.07 -1.72
C VAL A 22 1.99 6.07 -0.20
N ALA A 23 1.55 4.96 0.36
CA ALA A 23 1.49 4.74 1.80
C ALA A 23 1.97 3.31 2.13
N GLU A 24 2.66 3.14 3.25
CA GLU A 24 3.06 1.85 3.76
C GLU A 24 1.91 1.22 4.54
N ILE A 25 1.58 -0.04 4.28
CA ILE A 25 0.57 -0.79 5.01
C ILE A 25 1.19 -1.25 6.33
N VAL A 26 0.81 -0.62 7.42
CA VAL A 26 1.31 -0.95 8.76
C VAL A 26 0.47 -2.03 9.44
N GLU A 27 -0.78 -2.19 9.04
CA GLU A 27 -1.69 -3.23 9.56
C GLU A 27 -2.79 -3.54 8.55
N VAL A 28 -3.12 -4.82 8.41
CA VAL A 28 -4.24 -5.29 7.57
C VAL A 28 -5.35 -5.75 8.49
N LEU A 29 -6.51 -5.10 8.40
CA LEU A 29 -7.64 -5.36 9.31
C LEU A 29 -8.69 -6.26 8.70
N GLY A 30 -8.74 -6.38 7.37
CA GLY A 30 -9.64 -7.32 6.72
C GLY A 30 -9.06 -8.73 6.70
N ASP A 31 -9.97 -9.70 6.66
CA ASP A 31 -9.65 -11.12 6.71
C ASP A 31 -8.90 -11.54 5.45
N GLY A 32 -7.90 -12.42 5.58
CA GLY A 32 -7.11 -12.91 4.44
C GLY A 32 -6.42 -11.83 3.60
N GLY A 33 -5.96 -10.73 4.22
CA GLY A 33 -5.25 -9.66 3.52
C GLY A 33 -6.17 -8.69 2.75
N THR A 34 -7.46 -8.65 3.07
CA THR A 34 -8.44 -7.78 2.43
C THR A 34 -8.59 -6.42 3.15
N PRO A 35 -9.17 -5.40 2.49
CA PRO A 35 -9.44 -4.12 3.13
C PRO A 35 -10.42 -4.25 4.31
N PRO A 36 -10.40 -3.32 5.29
CA PRO A 36 -9.61 -2.09 5.31
C PRO A 36 -8.16 -2.29 5.76
N TYR A 37 -7.28 -1.36 5.34
CA TYR A 37 -5.87 -1.33 5.72
C TYR A 37 -5.58 -0.09 6.55
N ARG A 38 -4.77 -0.23 7.60
CA ARG A 38 -4.10 0.91 8.22
C ARG A 38 -2.81 1.15 7.48
N VAL A 39 -2.67 2.36 6.95
CA VAL A 39 -1.49 2.78 6.21
C VAL A 39 -0.84 3.98 6.87
N ARG A 40 0.46 4.13 6.67
CA ARG A 40 1.25 5.27 7.08
C ARG A 40 1.78 6.01 5.86
N PHE A 41 1.50 7.30 5.79
CA PHE A 41 2.05 8.18 4.76
C PHE A 41 3.46 8.65 5.14
N ASP A 42 4.20 9.19 4.17
CA ASP A 42 5.55 9.73 4.36
C ASP A 42 5.61 10.85 5.42
N ASP A 43 4.53 11.61 5.56
CA ASP A 43 4.34 12.63 6.61
C ASP A 43 4.24 12.02 8.03
N GLY A 44 4.26 10.69 8.15
CA GLY A 44 4.19 9.95 9.39
C GLY A 44 2.77 9.70 9.89
N HIS A 45 1.77 10.31 9.26
CA HIS A 45 0.36 10.15 9.60
C HIS A 45 -0.20 8.79 9.19
N GLU A 46 -0.94 8.17 10.12
CA GLU A 46 -1.61 6.89 9.92
C GLU A 46 -3.10 7.07 9.61
N HIS A 47 -3.59 6.35 8.62
CA HIS A 47 -4.99 6.37 8.20
C HIS A 47 -5.51 4.97 7.94
N LEU A 48 -6.77 4.74 8.29
CA LEU A 48 -7.54 3.60 7.82
C LEU A 48 -8.12 3.93 6.46
N LEU A 49 -7.80 3.15 5.43
CA LEU A 49 -8.45 3.26 4.13
C LEU A 49 -8.91 1.92 3.57
N ALA A 50 -9.93 2.01 2.73
CA ALA A 50 -10.29 0.97 1.79
C ALA A 50 -9.82 1.42 0.39
N PRO A 51 -8.88 0.71 -0.25
CA PRO A 51 -8.43 1.04 -1.60
C PRO A 51 -9.56 0.96 -2.61
N GLY A 52 -9.55 1.91 -3.55
CA GLY A 52 -10.42 1.90 -4.73
C GLY A 52 -9.86 1.01 -5.86
N PRO A 53 -10.59 0.89 -6.98
CA PRO A 53 -10.18 0.06 -8.12
C PRO A 53 -8.86 0.52 -8.78
N ASP A 54 -8.47 1.79 -8.62
CA ASP A 54 -7.21 2.35 -9.15
C ASP A 54 -6.04 2.25 -8.16
N SER A 55 -6.23 1.54 -7.04
CA SER A 55 -5.16 1.29 -6.09
C SER A 55 -4.42 0.00 -6.44
N VAL A 56 -3.14 -0.05 -6.17
CA VAL A 56 -2.31 -1.24 -6.36
C VAL A 56 -1.46 -1.46 -5.12
N VAL A 57 -1.34 -2.72 -4.71
CA VAL A 57 -0.40 -3.12 -3.65
C VAL A 57 0.92 -3.49 -4.31
N ARG A 58 2.00 -2.91 -3.81
CA ARG A 58 3.38 -3.21 -4.18
C ARG A 58 3.99 -3.97 -3.01
N HIS A 59 4.15 -5.26 -3.19
CA HIS A 59 4.99 -6.06 -2.32
C HIS A 59 6.43 -5.67 -2.62
N ASP A 60 7.10 -5.02 -1.67
CA ASP A 60 8.54 -4.79 -1.78
C ASP A 60 9.18 -6.17 -1.63
N GLU A 61 9.51 -6.81 -2.76
CA GLU A 61 10.45 -7.92 -2.75
C GLU A 61 11.75 -7.31 -2.24
N ALA A 62 11.99 -7.42 -0.93
CA ALA A 62 13.28 -7.15 -0.32
C ALA A 62 14.34 -7.71 -1.28
N PRO A 63 15.34 -6.90 -1.69
CA PRO A 63 16.16 -7.17 -2.86
C PRO A 63 16.62 -8.61 -2.76
N ARG A 64 16.12 -9.46 -3.66
CA ARG A 64 16.52 -10.84 -3.74
C ARG A 64 18.03 -10.81 -3.84
N ALA A 65 18.71 -11.07 -2.72
CA ALA A 65 20.16 -11.02 -2.68
C ALA A 65 20.61 -11.92 -3.82
N PRO A 66 21.48 -11.45 -4.73
CA PRO A 66 21.98 -12.32 -5.78
C PRO A 66 22.59 -13.53 -5.08
N GLY A 67 22.00 -14.71 -5.31
CA GLY A 67 22.51 -15.96 -4.79
C GLY A 67 23.95 -16.18 -5.26
N PRO A 68 24.74 -16.97 -4.52
CA PRO A 68 26.19 -17.07 -4.67
C PRO A 68 26.66 -17.46 -6.07
#